data_AF-A0A4V0YDM3-F1
#
_entry.id   AF-A0A4V0YDM3-F1
#
_cell.length_a   1.000
_cell.length_b   1.000
_cell.length_c   1.000
_cell.angle_alpha   90.00
_cell.angle_beta   90.00
_cell.angle_gamma   90.00
#
_symmetry.space_group_name_H-M   'P 1'
#
loop_
_entity.id
_entity.type
_entity.pdbx_description
1 polymer ?
#
loop_
_entity_poly.entity_id
_entity_poly.type
_entity_poly.pdbx_seq_one_letter_code
_entity_poly.pdbx_strand_id
1 'polypeptide(L)'
;MDRDSVIAAIEGLPGVDAADIGSYNTGTPGDHGVLVSVTVDDAGYESLGDVVGGSVRAVADSPGDYSAYSVEVTAPDPEGSDELVILTLSRYQDKIGLPVGTYVGSGLIFTPEELRQIGRGD
;
A
#
# COMPACT_ATOMS: atom_id res chain seq x y z
N MET A 1 12.05 -1.11 -10.18
CA MET A 1 11.89 -0.82 -8.75
C MET A 1 12.99 -1.58 -8.02
N ASP A 2 13.65 -0.93 -7.07
CA ASP A 2 14.55 -1.63 -6.14
C ASP A 2 13.73 -2.25 -5.01
N ARG A 3 13.29 -3.49 -5.19
CA ARG A 3 12.29 -4.15 -4.35
C ARG A 3 12.73 -4.20 -2.88
N ASP A 4 13.97 -4.60 -2.63
CA ASP A 4 14.48 -4.79 -1.28
C ASP A 4 14.57 -3.47 -0.50
N SER A 5 14.97 -2.36 -1.15
CA SER A 5 14.97 -1.05 -0.47
C SER A 5 13.55 -0.55 -0.20
N VAL A 6 12.59 -0.79 -1.09
CA VAL A 6 11.19 -0.39 -0.85
C VAL A 6 10.60 -1.21 0.29
N ILE A 7 10.79 -2.53 0.32
CA ILE A 7 10.34 -3.38 1.43
C ILE A 7 10.96 -2.90 2.74
N ALA A 8 12.28 -2.69 2.79
CA ALA A 8 12.95 -2.22 3.99
C ALA A 8 12.46 -0.84 4.46
N ALA A 9 12.10 0.06 3.54
CA ALA A 9 11.52 1.36 3.87
C ALA A 9 10.11 1.23 4.47
N ILE A 10 9.30 0.31 3.95
CA ILE A 10 7.95 0.03 4.45
C ILE A 10 8.01 -0.64 5.83
N GLU A 11 8.85 -1.66 6.00
CA GLU A 11 9.05 -2.36 7.28
C GLU A 11 9.69 -1.46 8.34
N GLY A 12 10.33 -0.36 7.94
CA GLY A 12 10.80 0.68 8.85
C GLY A 12 9.71 1.60 9.42
N LEU A 13 8.47 1.51 8.91
CA LEU A 13 7.36 2.32 9.39
C LEU A 13 6.84 1.78 10.75
N PRO A 14 6.50 2.67 11.71
CA PRO A 14 5.91 2.25 12.97
C PRO A 14 4.63 1.43 12.78
N GLY A 15 4.55 0.27 13.45
CA GLY A 15 3.39 -0.62 13.43
C GLY A 15 3.30 -1.52 12.20
N VAL A 16 4.33 -1.58 11.35
CA VAL A 16 4.43 -2.57 10.26
C VAL A 16 5.22 -3.78 10.75
N ASP A 17 4.61 -4.97 10.65
CA ASP A 17 5.23 -6.25 11.01
C ASP A 17 5.98 -6.88 9.83
N ALA A 18 5.44 -6.73 8.61
CA ALA A 18 6.02 -7.31 7.40
C ALA A 18 5.53 -6.57 6.15
N ALA A 19 6.34 -6.57 5.09
CA ALA A 19 5.92 -6.13 3.77
C ALA A 19 6.39 -7.07 2.65
N ASP A 20 5.59 -7.20 1.59
CA ASP A 20 5.98 -7.88 0.36
C ASP A 20 5.52 -7.08 -0.86
N ILE A 21 6.23 -7.27 -1.97
CA ILE A 21 5.91 -6.65 -3.25
C ILE A 21 5.84 -7.73 -4.32
N GLY A 22 4.68 -7.90 -4.93
CA GLY A 22 4.45 -8.80 -6.07
C GLY A 22 4.16 -8.03 -7.35
N SER A 23 4.36 -8.67 -8.50
CA SER A 23 3.89 -8.14 -9.79
C SER A 23 2.74 -9.00 -10.32
N TYR A 24 1.75 -8.38 -10.96
CA TYR A 24 0.62 -9.07 -11.58
C TYR A 24 0.37 -8.58 -13.00
N ASN A 25 -0.30 -9.41 -13.81
CA ASN A 25 -0.73 -9.02 -15.15
C ASN A 25 -2.01 -8.18 -15.05
N THR A 26 -2.06 -7.04 -15.74
CA THR A 26 -3.27 -6.19 -15.74
C THR A 26 -4.35 -6.65 -16.72
N GLY A 27 -4.05 -7.67 -17.53
CA GLY A 27 -4.92 -8.18 -18.60
C GLY A 27 -4.60 -7.58 -19.98
N THR A 28 -3.82 -6.50 -20.04
CA THR A 28 -3.25 -5.98 -21.30
C THR A 28 -1.88 -6.61 -21.55
N PRO A 29 -1.61 -7.17 -22.74
CA PRO A 29 -0.31 -7.77 -23.05
C PRO A 29 0.84 -6.76 -22.91
N GLY A 30 1.84 -7.11 -22.11
CA GLY A 30 3.01 -6.27 -21.84
C GLY A 30 2.84 -5.28 -20.68
N ASP A 31 1.63 -5.15 -20.12
CA ASP A 31 1.37 -4.28 -18.98
C ASP A 31 1.33 -5.09 -17.67
N HIS A 32 2.14 -4.63 -16.71
CA HIS A 32 2.22 -5.22 -15.38
C HIS A 32 1.88 -4.18 -14.32
N GLY A 33 1.13 -4.61 -13.31
CA GLY A 33 0.95 -3.87 -12.08
C GLY A 33 1.85 -4.41 -10.98
N VAL A 34 2.06 -3.59 -9.95
CA VAL A 34 2.68 -4.01 -8.69
C VAL A 34 1.62 -4.04 -7.60
N LEU A 35 1.68 -5.07 -6.76
CA LEU A 35 0.92 -5.20 -5.52
C LEU A 35 1.90 -5.08 -4.36
N VAL A 36 1.60 -4.16 -3.45
CA VAL A 36 2.32 -3.94 -2.19
C VAL A 36 1.42 -4.45 -1.09
N SER A 37 1.84 -5.52 -0.43
CA SER A 37 1.12 -6.13 0.68
C SER A 37 1.82 -5.75 1.98
N VAL A 38 1.09 -5.15 2.91
CA VAL A 38 1.63 -4.69 4.19
C VAL A 38 0.86 -5.38 5.31
N THR A 39 1.58 -6.00 6.25
CA THR A 39 1.00 -6.52 7.48
C THR A 39 1.32 -5.57 8.62
N VAL A 40 0.31 -5.19 9.39
CA VAL A 40 0.44 -4.28 10.54
C VAL A 40 0.00 -4.93 11.84
N ASP A 41 0.49 -4.39 12.95
CA ASP A 41 0.00 -4.69 14.30
C ASP A 41 -1.16 -3.75 14.70
N ASP A 42 -1.61 -3.82 15.96
CA ASP A 42 -2.66 -2.95 16.49
C ASP A 42 -2.29 -1.45 16.39
N ALA A 43 -1.02 -1.10 16.60
CA ALA A 43 -0.58 0.28 16.51
C ALA A 43 -0.62 0.77 15.06
N GLY A 44 -0.14 -0.05 14.11
CA GLY A 44 -0.20 0.25 12.69
C GLY A 44 -1.63 0.32 12.15
N TYR A 45 -2.55 -0.48 12.70
CA TYR A 45 -3.99 -0.36 12.41
C TYR A 45 -4.58 0.98 12.89
N GLU A 46 -4.22 1.43 14.09
CA GLU A 46 -4.68 2.73 14.60
C GLU A 46 -4.09 3.89 13.80
N SER A 47 -2.86 3.75 13.28
CA SER A 47 -2.19 4.72 12.41
C SER A 47 -2.23 4.34 10.92
N LEU A 48 -3.33 3.71 10.46
CA LEU A 48 -3.42 3.17 9.09
C LEU A 48 -3.11 4.18 7.98
N GLY A 49 -3.49 5.44 8.15
CA GLY A 49 -3.20 6.49 7.17
C GLY A 49 -1.71 6.79 7.02
N ASP A 50 -0.95 6.76 8.13
CA ASP A 50 0.50 6.93 8.11
C ASP A 50 1.19 5.73 7.48
N VAL A 51 0.72 4.50 7.77
CA VAL A 51 1.25 3.27 7.16
C VAL A 51 1.01 3.27 5.65
N VAL A 52 -0.23 3.49 5.20
CA VAL A 52 -0.57 3.49 3.77
C VAL A 52 0.16 4.64 3.07
N GLY A 53 0.13 5.85 3.63
CA GLY A 53 0.82 7.01 3.07
C GLY A 53 2.34 6.83 3.01
N GLY A 54 2.96 6.27 4.04
CA GLY A 54 4.38 5.92 4.07
C GLY A 54 4.73 4.86 3.02
N SER A 55 3.89 3.83 2.89
CA SER A 55 4.09 2.75 1.92
C SER A 55 4.03 3.26 0.49
N VAL A 56 3.06 4.11 0.19
CA VAL A 56 2.92 4.72 -1.14
C VAL A 56 4.10 5.66 -1.44
N ARG A 57 4.61 6.40 -0.45
CA ARG A 57 5.83 7.23 -0.62
C ARG A 57 7.07 6.39 -0.89
N ALA A 58 7.28 5.30 -0.15
CA ALA A 58 8.41 4.40 -0.38
C ALA A 58 8.41 3.85 -1.82
N VAL A 59 7.23 3.52 -2.33
CA VAL A 59 7.04 3.09 -3.73
C VAL A 59 7.26 4.24 -4.71
N ALA A 60 6.78 5.44 -4.40
CA ALA A 60 6.95 6.64 -5.23
C ALA A 60 8.42 7.06 -5.40
N ASP A 61 9.28 6.78 -4.42
CA ASP A 61 10.71 7.06 -4.48
C ASP A 61 11.46 6.07 -5.39
N SER A 62 10.92 4.87 -5.62
CA SER A 62 11.51 3.83 -6.47
C SER A 62 10.45 3.09 -7.30
N PRO A 63 9.66 3.78 -8.14
CA PRO A 63 8.42 3.23 -8.70
C PRO A 63 8.66 2.10 -9.69
N GLY A 64 9.79 2.08 -10.39
CA GLY A 64 9.97 1.17 -11.53
C GLY A 64 9.04 1.54 -12.70
N ASP A 65 8.83 0.58 -13.60
CA ASP A 65 8.05 0.77 -14.83
C ASP A 65 6.85 -0.18 -14.81
N TYR A 66 5.82 0.20 -14.06
CA TYR A 66 4.56 -0.51 -13.94
C TYR A 66 3.41 0.41 -14.34
N SER A 67 2.33 -0.17 -14.85
CA SER A 67 1.14 0.57 -15.28
C SER A 67 0.15 0.85 -14.15
N ALA A 68 0.27 0.15 -13.02
CA ALA A 68 -0.55 0.34 -11.82
C ALA A 68 0.20 -0.08 -10.55
N TYR A 69 -0.14 0.55 -9.44
CA TYR A 69 0.42 0.28 -8.11
C TYR A 69 -0.73 0.07 -7.14
N SER A 70 -0.85 -1.11 -6.58
CA SER A 70 -1.90 -1.47 -5.63
C SER A 70 -1.31 -1.63 -4.24
N VAL A 71 -1.98 -1.10 -3.22
CA VAL A 71 -1.64 -1.32 -1.81
C VAL A 71 -2.76 -2.11 -1.15
N GLU A 72 -2.41 -3.17 -0.44
CA GLU A 72 -3.29 -3.95 0.42
C GLU A 72 -2.71 -4.02 1.84
N VAL A 73 -3.57 -3.95 2.84
CA VAL A 73 -3.17 -4.03 4.25
C VAL A 73 -3.84 -5.21 4.91
N THR A 74 -3.05 -6.02 5.60
CA THR A 74 -3.47 -7.07 6.51
C THR A 74 -3.26 -6.58 7.95
N ALA A 75 -4.26 -6.73 8.80
CA ALA A 75 -4.22 -6.23 10.18
C ALA A 75 -4.94 -7.21 11.13
N PRO A 76 -4.80 -7.06 12.46
CA PRO A 76 -5.61 -7.80 13.42
C PRO A 76 -7.10 -7.56 13.18
N ASP A 77 -7.92 -8.58 13.41
CA ASP A 77 -9.36 -8.48 13.19
C ASP A 77 -9.97 -7.43 14.15
N PRO A 78 -10.58 -6.35 13.63
CA PRO A 78 -11.18 -5.31 14.46
C PRO A 78 -12.37 -5.81 15.30
N GLU A 79 -12.94 -6.98 15.00
CA GLU A 79 -13.98 -7.63 15.80
C GLU A 79 -13.42 -8.38 17.02
N GLY A 80 -12.10 -8.35 17.23
CA GLY A 80 -11.43 -8.85 18.44
C GLY A 80 -10.97 -10.30 18.38
N SER A 81 -10.75 -10.83 17.17
CA SER A 81 -10.04 -12.10 16.96
C SER A 81 -8.53 -11.86 16.85
N ASP A 82 -7.72 -12.81 17.30
CA ASP A 82 -6.26 -12.80 17.07
C ASP A 82 -5.89 -13.13 15.61
N GLU A 83 -6.89 -13.33 14.74
CA GLU A 83 -6.68 -13.61 13.32
C GLU A 83 -6.34 -12.34 12.53
N LEU A 84 -5.43 -12.49 11.57
CA LEU A 84 -5.11 -11.44 10.62
C LEU A 84 -6.08 -11.46 9.44
N VAL A 85 -6.61 -10.29 9.08
CA VAL A 85 -7.58 -10.12 7.98
C VAL A 85 -7.10 -9.09 6.97
N ILE A 86 -7.39 -9.33 5.69
CA ILE A 86 -7.17 -8.32 4.65
C ILE A 86 -8.25 -7.24 4.80
N LEU A 87 -7.82 -6.01 5.04
CA LEU A 87 -8.72 -4.88 5.18
C LEU A 87 -9.32 -4.51 3.83
N THR A 88 -10.60 -4.14 3.85
CA THR A 88 -11.22 -3.41 2.74
C THR A 88 -10.95 -1.91 2.92
N LEU A 89 -9.88 -1.40 2.30
CA LEU A 89 -9.38 -0.04 2.54
C LEU A 89 -10.41 1.08 2.28
N SER A 90 -11.40 0.85 1.41
CA SER A 90 -12.49 1.83 1.20
C SER A 90 -13.31 2.13 2.46
N ARG A 91 -13.39 1.20 3.40
CA ARG A 91 -14.05 1.41 4.71
C ARG A 91 -13.27 2.36 5.63
N TYR A 92 -12.01 2.60 5.31
CA TYR A 92 -11.06 3.41 6.08
C TYR A 92 -10.60 4.66 5.32
N GLN A 93 -11.29 5.03 4.23
CA GLN A 93 -10.90 6.16 3.39
C GLN A 93 -10.71 7.47 4.17
N ASP A 94 -11.56 7.71 5.18
CA ASP A 94 -11.51 8.90 6.04
C ASP A 94 -10.26 8.91 6.95
N LYS A 95 -9.74 7.73 7.31
CA LYS A 95 -8.48 7.58 8.06
C LYS A 95 -7.25 7.73 7.14
N ILE A 96 -7.34 7.21 5.91
CA ILE A 96 -6.20 7.18 4.98
C ILE A 96 -5.89 8.57 4.42
N GLY A 97 -6.91 9.34 4.06
CA GLY A 97 -6.76 10.76 3.74
C GLY A 97 -5.86 11.09 2.53
N LEU A 98 -5.54 10.11 1.67
CA LEU A 98 -4.77 10.35 0.46
C LEU A 98 -5.61 11.08 -0.60
N PRO A 99 -5.08 12.12 -1.27
CA PRO A 99 -5.84 12.96 -2.19
C PRO A 99 -6.07 12.32 -3.57
N VAL A 100 -5.40 11.22 -3.86
CA VAL A 100 -5.42 10.49 -5.13
C VAL A 100 -5.45 8.99 -4.87
N GLY A 101 -5.66 8.20 -5.92
CA GLY A 101 -5.83 6.76 -5.83
C GLY A 101 -7.30 6.35 -5.83
N THR A 102 -7.54 5.14 -6.31
CA THR A 102 -8.87 4.56 -6.46
C THR A 102 -8.99 3.31 -5.61
N TYR A 103 -10.00 3.26 -4.74
CA TYR A 103 -10.29 2.05 -3.96
C TYR A 103 -10.96 1.00 -4.84
N VAL A 104 -10.38 -0.20 -4.91
CA VAL A 104 -10.91 -1.33 -5.69
C VAL A 104 -10.74 -2.62 -4.89
N GLY A 105 -11.86 -3.27 -4.57
CA GLY A 105 -11.84 -4.46 -3.72
C GLY A 105 -11.25 -4.15 -2.34
N SER A 106 -10.25 -4.91 -1.93
CA SER A 106 -9.48 -4.72 -0.70
C SER A 106 -8.47 -3.57 -0.79
N GLY A 107 -7.99 -3.23 -1.99
CA GLY A 107 -6.83 -2.36 -2.16
C GLY A 107 -7.13 -0.91 -2.52
N LEU A 108 -6.06 -0.11 -2.48
CA LEU A 108 -5.99 1.24 -3.01
C LEU A 108 -5.01 1.27 -4.18
N ILE A 109 -5.49 1.65 -5.36
CA ILE A 109 -4.75 1.57 -6.62
C ILE A 109 -4.37 2.97 -7.11
N PHE A 110 -3.13 3.14 -7.55
CA PHE A 110 -2.59 4.35 -8.13
C PHE A 110 -2.10 4.11 -9.54
N THR A 111 -2.34 5.09 -10.40
CA THR A 111 -1.62 5.23 -11.68
C THR A 111 -0.19 5.73 -11.44
N PRO A 112 0.71 5.59 -12.42
CA PRO A 112 2.07 6.15 -12.33
C PRO A 112 2.06 7.68 -12.15
N GLU A 113 1.04 8.37 -12.67
CA GLU A 113 0.92 9.82 -12.54
C GLU A 113 0.49 10.26 -11.14
N GLU A 114 -0.46 9.55 -10.53
CA GLU A 114 -0.89 9.80 -9.15
C GLU A 114 0.23 9.50 -8.16
N LEU A 115 0.95 8.39 -8.35
CA LEU A 115 2.10 8.04 -7.51
C LEU A 115 3.18 9.14 -7.53
N ARG A 116 3.44 9.72 -8.70
CA ARG A 116 4.36 10.87 -8.86
C ARG A 116 3.87 12.15 -8.18
N GLN A 117 2.56 12.34 -8.01
CA GLN A 117 2.04 13.49 -7.27
C GLN A 117 2.35 13.35 -5.77
N ILE A 118 2.22 12.13 -5.24
CA ILE A 118 2.48 11.84 -3.82
C ILE A 118 3.97 12.00 -3.50
N GLY A 119 4.88 11.50 -4.35
CA GLY A 119 6.33 11.64 -4.15
C GLY A 119 6.88 13.07 -4.29
N ARG A 120 6.05 14.05 -4.68
CA ARG A 120 6.44 15.48 -4.82
C ARG A 120 5.84 16.40 -3.75
N GLY A 121 4.98 15.87 -2.87
CA GLY A 121 4.35 16.66 -1.81
C GLY A 121 5.24 16.74 -0.57
N ASP A 122 5.98 17.85 -0.45
CA ASP A 122 6.50 18.40 0.81
C ASP A 122 5.52 19.43 1.38
#